data_AF-A0A401TYG4-F1
#
_entry.id   AF-A0A401TYG4-F1
#
_cell.length_a   1.000
_cell.length_b   1.000
_cell.length_c   1.000
_cell.angle_alpha   90.00
_cell.angle_beta   90.00
_cell.angle_gamma   90.00
#
_symmetry.space_group_name_H-M   'P 1'
#
loop_
_entity.id
_entity.type
_entity.pdbx_description
1 polymer ?
#
loop_
_entity_poly.entity_id
_entity_poly.type
_entity_poly.pdbx_seq_one_letter_code
_entity_poly.pdbx_strand_id
1 'polypeptide(L)'
;ILARATPKRDYYCQSRRGNRLFELGLSEVGLALSAASSKSDQSEIARTFAEHGREGFLAAWLRLRGAEWAADLIPDLTNLIPQQPDKEA
;
A
#
# COMPACT_ATOMS: atom_id res chain seq x y z
N ILE A 1 8.06 25.61 -2.59
CA ILE A 1 8.45 24.29 -2.08
C ILE A 1 7.39 23.25 -2.44
N LEU A 2 6.16 23.36 -1.92
CA LEU A 2 5.08 22.40 -2.21
C LEU A 2 4.66 22.27 -3.68
N ALA A 3 4.74 23.37 -4.45
CA ALA A 3 4.36 23.38 -5.87
C ALA A 3 5.15 22.41 -6.77
N ARG A 4 6.26 21.83 -6.29
CA ARG A 4 7.08 20.84 -7.02
C ARG A 4 7.15 19.48 -6.32
N ALA A 5 6.40 19.28 -5.24
CA ALA A 5 6.43 18.05 -4.45
C ALA A 5 5.66 16.93 -5.16
N THR A 6 6.20 15.71 -5.09
CA THR A 6 5.54 14.51 -5.59
C THR A 6 4.52 14.03 -4.56
N PRO A 7 3.21 14.00 -4.91
CA PRO A 7 2.19 13.55 -3.97
C PRO A 7 2.51 12.16 -3.41
N LYS A 8 2.29 11.99 -2.10
CA LYS A 8 2.44 10.72 -1.38
C LYS A 8 3.87 10.13 -1.37
N ARG A 9 4.88 10.91 -1.78
CA ARG A 9 6.31 10.58 -1.64
C ARG A 9 7.05 11.66 -0.87
N ASP A 10 6.80 12.91 -1.22
CA ASP A 10 7.39 14.06 -0.55
C ASP A 10 6.51 14.52 0.61
N TYR A 11 7.03 14.41 1.82
CA TYR A 11 6.39 14.85 3.05
C TYR A 11 6.96 16.19 3.48
N TYR A 12 6.07 17.11 3.85
CA TYR A 12 6.46 18.46 4.23
C TYR A 12 6.45 18.62 5.75
N CYS A 13 7.56 19.12 6.29
CA CYS A 13 7.67 19.53 7.68
C CYS A 13 7.97 21.03 7.75
N GLN A 14 7.15 21.75 8.52
CA GLN A 14 7.39 23.13 8.92
C GLN A 14 7.75 23.18 10.40
N SER A 15 8.84 23.87 10.74
CA SER A 15 9.32 24.05 12.11
C SER A 15 9.84 25.47 12.33
N ARG A 16 10.13 25.83 13.59
CA ARG A 16 10.81 27.11 13.92
C ARG A 16 12.16 27.26 13.22
N ARG A 17 12.81 26.16 12.85
CA ARG A 17 14.09 26.12 12.14
C ARG A 17 13.94 26.20 10.61
N GLY A 18 12.72 26.36 10.11
CA GLY A 18 12.39 26.45 8.69
C GLY A 18 11.61 25.25 8.16
N ASN A 19 11.57 25.17 6.83
CA ASN A 19 10.70 24.28 6.06
C ASN A 19 11.53 23.22 5.32
N ARG A 20 11.11 21.95 5.36
CA ARG A 20 11.81 20.84 4.70
C ARG A 20 10.82 19.92 3.99
N LEU A 21 11.20 19.46 2.81
CA LEU A 21 10.65 18.25 2.23
C LEU A 21 11.56 17.07 2.59
N PHE A 22 10.97 15.92 2.86
CA PHE A 22 11.67 14.68 3.10
C PHE A 22 10.84 13.52 2.55
N GLU A 23 11.52 12.45 2.15
CA GLU A 23 10.86 11.19 1.82
C GLU A 23 10.87 10.28 3.06
N LEU A 24 9.80 9.50 3.24
CA LEU A 24 9.74 8.50 4.32
C LEU A 24 10.62 7.26 4.06
N GLY A 25 11.28 7.17 2.91
CA GLY A 25 12.06 5.98 2.53
C GLY A 25 11.19 4.74 2.32
N LEU A 26 9.92 4.92 1.94
CA LEU A 26 9.04 3.78 1.64
C LEU A 26 9.51 3.09 0.36
N SER A 27 9.72 1.77 0.46
CA SER A 27 9.96 0.92 -0.69
C SER A 27 8.73 0.86 -1.59
N GLU A 28 8.86 0.25 -2.76
CA GLU A 28 7.74 0.01 -3.68
C GLU A 28 6.54 -0.67 -3.00
N VAL A 29 6.80 -1.68 -2.16
CA VAL A 29 5.77 -2.36 -1.35
C VAL A 29 5.16 -1.40 -0.33
N GLY A 30 5.98 -0.60 0.35
CA GLY A 30 5.49 0.41 1.29
C GLY A 30 4.59 1.44 0.61
N LEU A 31 4.93 1.87 -0.61
CA LEU A 31 4.10 2.78 -1.40
C LEU A 31 2.81 2.10 -1.89
N ALA A 32 2.88 0.86 -2.37
CA ALA A 32 1.71 0.10 -2.81
C ALA A 32 0.66 -0.02 -1.70
N LEU A 33 1.09 -0.17 -0.45
CA LEU A 33 0.19 -0.34 0.70
C LEU A 33 -0.21 1.00 1.34
N SER A 34 0.74 1.90 1.58
CA SER A 34 0.51 3.12 2.38
C SER A 34 0.13 4.34 1.54
N ALA A 35 0.45 4.38 0.24
CA ALA A 35 0.11 5.50 -0.64
C ALA A 35 -1.27 5.33 -1.33
N ALA A 36 -2.06 4.32 -0.98
CA ALA A 36 -3.34 4.00 -1.63
C ALA A 36 -4.56 4.69 -0.99
N SER A 37 -4.60 6.03 -0.99
CA SER A 37 -5.61 6.81 -0.24
C SER A 37 -6.54 7.70 -1.08
N SER A 38 -6.40 7.74 -2.40
CA SER A 38 -7.29 8.52 -3.28
C SER A 38 -8.62 7.82 -3.52
N LYS A 39 -9.62 8.52 -4.07
CA LYS A 39 -10.90 7.88 -4.48
C LYS A 39 -10.69 6.77 -5.51
N SER A 40 -9.76 6.95 -6.46
CA SER A 40 -9.41 5.91 -7.43
C SER A 40 -8.82 4.69 -6.74
N ASP A 41 -7.90 4.92 -5.80
CA ASP A 41 -7.31 3.82 -5.01
C ASP A 41 -8.41 3.05 -4.25
N GLN A 42 -9.37 3.75 -3.62
CA GLN A 42 -10.48 3.10 -2.91
C GLN A 42 -11.36 2.26 -3.83
N SER A 43 -11.64 2.73 -5.05
CA SER A 43 -12.38 1.97 -6.06
C SER A 43 -11.62 0.73 -6.52
N GLU A 44 -10.31 0.84 -6.74
CA GLU A 44 -9.45 -0.29 -7.11
C GLU A 44 -9.33 -1.31 -5.98
N ILE A 45 -9.23 -0.86 -4.72
CA ILE A 45 -9.22 -1.74 -3.54
C ILE A 45 -10.52 -2.53 -3.47
N ALA A 46 -11.67 -1.85 -3.56
CA ALA A 46 -12.98 -2.50 -3.50
C ALA A 46 -13.17 -3.52 -4.63
N ARG A 47 -12.76 -3.15 -5.85
CA ARG A 47 -12.79 -4.05 -7.01
C ARG A 47 -11.90 -5.27 -6.82
N THR A 48 -10.64 -5.07 -6.47
CA THR A 48 -9.65 -6.14 -6.27
C THR A 48 -10.12 -7.09 -5.16
N PHE A 49 -10.68 -6.54 -4.08
CA PHE A 49 -11.22 -7.34 -2.99
C PHE A 49 -12.45 -8.16 -3.43
N ALA A 50 -13.35 -7.59 -4.22
CA ALA A 50 -14.51 -8.31 -4.75
C ALA A 50 -14.12 -9.43 -5.73
N GLU A 51 -13.07 -9.22 -6.54
CA GLU A 51 -12.60 -10.20 -7.53
C GLU A 51 -11.78 -11.34 -6.90
N HIS A 52 -10.92 -11.04 -5.92
CA HIS A 52 -9.95 -12.00 -5.39
C HIS A 52 -10.27 -12.48 -3.96
N GLY A 53 -11.27 -11.90 -3.31
CA GLY A 53 -11.58 -12.16 -1.92
C GLY A 53 -10.44 -11.77 -0.97
N ARG A 54 -10.63 -12.06 0.32
CA ARG A 54 -9.67 -11.70 1.37
C ARG A 54 -8.31 -12.39 1.22
N GLU A 55 -8.29 -13.68 0.87
CA GLU A 55 -7.05 -14.46 0.77
C GLU A 55 -6.20 -14.04 -0.45
N GLY A 56 -6.83 -13.78 -1.60
CA GLY A 56 -6.13 -13.38 -2.82
C GLY A 56 -5.79 -11.89 -2.90
N PHE A 57 -6.41 -11.06 -2.05
CA PHE A 57 -6.33 -9.60 -2.14
C PHE A 57 -4.89 -9.08 -2.17
N LEU A 58 -4.05 -9.46 -1.21
CA LEU A 58 -2.71 -8.88 -1.07
C LEU A 58 -1.85 -9.14 -2.32
N ALA A 59 -1.86 -10.38 -2.81
CA ALA A 59 -1.09 -10.76 -4.00
C ALA A 59 -1.60 -10.05 -5.26
N ALA A 60 -2.92 -9.97 -5.44
CA ALA A 60 -3.52 -9.26 -6.56
C ALA A 60 -3.25 -7.75 -6.51
N TRP A 61 -3.35 -7.16 -5.31
CA TRP A 61 -3.08 -5.74 -5.07
C TRP A 61 -1.63 -5.38 -5.41
N LEU A 62 -0.65 -6.16 -4.92
CA LEU A 62 0.76 -5.90 -5.21
C LEU A 62 1.05 -5.96 -6.72
N ARG A 63 0.47 -6.92 -7.45
CA ARG A 63 0.61 -6.98 -8.92
C ARG A 63 -0.01 -5.77 -9.61
N LEU A 64 -1.23 -5.37 -9.22
CA LEU A 64 -1.88 -4.16 -9.74
C LEU A 64 -1.02 -2.90 -9.53
N ARG A 65 -0.26 -2.84 -8.43
CA ARG A 65 0.59 -1.71 -8.07
C ARG A 65 2.02 -1.79 -8.63
N GLY A 66 2.33 -2.79 -9.46
CA GLY A 66 3.64 -2.99 -10.09
C GLY A 66 4.65 -3.78 -9.25
N ALA A 67 4.31 -4.14 -8.02
CA ALA A 67 5.17 -4.88 -7.10
C ALA A 67 5.01 -6.40 -7.26
N GLU A 68 5.08 -6.90 -8.50
CA GLU A 68 4.84 -8.32 -8.83
C GLU A 68 5.80 -9.27 -8.08
N TRP A 69 7.08 -8.89 -8.00
CA TRP A 69 8.10 -9.65 -7.28
C TRP A 69 7.72 -9.89 -5.81
N ALA A 70 7.06 -8.92 -5.17
CA ALA A 70 6.65 -9.04 -3.78
C ALA A 70 5.43 -9.95 -3.62
N ALA A 71 4.55 -9.97 -4.64
CA ALA A 71 3.42 -10.89 -4.68
C ALA A 71 3.89 -12.35 -4.77
N ASP A 72 4.97 -12.61 -5.51
CA ASP A 72 5.52 -13.95 -5.71
C ASP A 72 6.19 -14.53 -4.45
N LEU A 73 6.57 -13.69 -3.49
CA LEU A 73 7.11 -14.12 -2.19
C LEU A 73 6.03 -14.57 -1.19
N ILE A 74 4.77 -14.21 -1.42
CA ILE A 74 3.68 -14.47 -0.45
C ILE A 74 3.50 -15.95 -0.11
N PRO A 75 3.51 -16.90 -1.07
CA PRO A 75 3.36 -18.32 -0.77
C PRO A 75 4.43 -18.87 0.20
N ASP A 76 5.60 -18.25 0.22
CA ASP A 76 6.76 -18.68 1.03
C ASP A 76 6.87 -17.92 2.37
N LEU A 77 5.91 -17.03 2.69
CA LEU A 77 5.92 -16.27 3.94
C LEU A 77 5.55 -17.16 5.14
N THR A 78 6.56 -17.59 5.89
CA THR A 78 6.43 -18.45 7.06
C THR A 78 5.82 -17.75 8.30
N ASN A 79 5.67 -16.43 8.24
CA ASN A 79 5.12 -15.60 9.32
C ASN A 79 3.65 -15.22 9.12
N LEU A 80 2.98 -15.77 8.10
CA LEU A 80 1.54 -15.58 7.93
C LEU A 80 0.80 -16.35 9.02
N ILE A 81 0.04 -15.61 9.84
CA ILE A 81 -0.88 -16.24 10.79
C ILE A 81 -2.02 -16.87 9.97
N PRO A 82 -2.22 -18.20 10.04
CA PRO A 82 -3.31 -18.87 9.32
C PRO A 82 -4.64 -18.21 9.69
N GLN A 83 -5.47 -17.94 8.68
CA GLN A 83 -6.77 -17.30 8.89
C GLN A 83 -7.66 -18.24 9.71
N GLN A 84 -8.21 -17.76 10.83
CA GLN A 84 -9.35 -18.43 11.45
C GLN A 84 -10.58 -18.15 10.59
N PRO A 85 -11.40 -19.16 10.25
CA PRO A 85 -12.63 -18.92 9.51
C PRO A 85 -13.51 -17.94 10.29
N ASP A 86 -14.07 -16.97 9.58
CA ASP A 86 -15.01 -15.99 10.14
C ASP A 86 -16.12 -16.77 10.85
N LYS A 87 -16.22 -16.62 12.18
CA LYS A 87 -17.37 -17.13 12.93
C LYS A 87 -18.57 -16.30 12.49
N GLU A 88 -19.44 -16.88 11.67
CA GLU A 88 -20.74 -16.33 11.31
C GLU A 88 -21.49 -15.91 12.59
N ALA A 89 -22.02 -14.69 12.56
CA ALA A 89 -22.92 -14.09 13.56
C ALA A 89 -24.34 -14.06 13.00
#